data_AF-A0A917PLT1-F1
#
_entry.id   AF-A0A917PLT1-F1
#
_cell.length_a   1.000
_cell.length_b   1.000
_cell.length_c   1.000
_cell.angle_alpha   90.00
_cell.angle_beta   90.00
_cell.angle_gamma   90.00
#
_symmetry.space_group_name_H-M   'P 1'
#
loop_
_entity.id
_entity.type
_entity.pdbx_description
1 polymer ?
#
loop_
_entity_poly.entity_id
_entity_poly.type
_entity_poly.pdbx_seq_one_letter_code
_entity_poly.pdbx_strand_id
1 'polypeptide(L)'
;MRVLETIMGTIAESIRVGHAHPTTVLNTLIEAENAGGLGTVRRIERQLSMSAPALAARAHPHSGLAQAWLNATRAYLIAQAELKRVA
;
A
#
# COMPACT_ATOMS: atom_id res chain seq x y z
N MET A 1 11.61 -2.21 13.17
CA MET A 1 10.97 -0.91 12.86
C MET A 1 11.40 -0.33 11.50
N ARG A 2 12.66 -0.53 11.04
CA ARG A 2 13.18 0.04 9.77
C ARG A 2 12.45 -0.38 8.48
N VAL A 3 11.94 -1.62 8.37
CA VAL A 3 11.41 -2.13 7.09
C VAL A 3 10.09 -1.44 6.68
N LEU A 4 9.22 -1.14 7.64
CA LEU A 4 7.98 -0.42 7.35
C LEU A 4 8.25 1.02 6.88
N GLU A 5 9.28 1.68 7.43
CA GLU A 5 9.69 3.02 7.00
C GLU A 5 10.19 3.00 5.56
N THR A 6 10.99 1.99 5.18
CA THR A 6 11.43 1.80 3.79
C THR A 6 10.25 1.58 2.85
N ILE A 7 9.30 0.71 3.20
CA ILE A 7 8.10 0.44 2.38
C ILE A 7 7.25 1.71 2.22
N MET A 8 7.00 2.43 3.32
CA MET A 8 6.27 3.70 3.26
C MET A 8 7.02 4.74 2.43
N GLY A 9 8.36 4.73 2.47
CA GLY A 9 9.21 5.53 1.60
C GLY A 9 9.00 5.23 0.13
N THR A 10 9.01 3.94 -0.27
CA THR A 10 8.73 3.51 -1.65
C THR A 10 7.35 3.95 -2.12
N ILE A 11 6.33 3.77 -1.29
CA ILE A 11 4.95 4.19 -1.61
C ILE A 11 4.87 5.71 -1.75
N ALA A 12 5.40 6.46 -0.79
CA ALA A 12 5.41 7.92 -0.82
C ALA A 12 6.17 8.46 -2.03
N GLU A 13 7.31 7.87 -2.37
CA GLU A 13 8.10 8.23 -3.54
C GLU A 13 7.30 7.99 -4.84
N SER A 14 6.65 6.84 -4.97
CA SER A 14 5.82 6.55 -6.14
C SER A 14 4.67 7.55 -6.33
N ILE A 15 4.04 7.98 -5.23
CA ILE A 15 2.99 9.01 -5.23
C ILE A 15 3.59 10.38 -5.57
N ARG A 16 4.78 10.69 -5.05
CA ARG A 16 5.48 11.95 -5.34
C ARG A 16 5.82 12.08 -6.82
N VAL A 17 6.36 11.03 -7.43
CA VAL A 17 6.72 11.02 -8.86
C VAL A 17 5.52 10.75 -9.80
N GLY A 18 4.39 10.28 -9.25
CA GLY A 18 3.16 10.05 -10.02
C GLY A 18 3.15 8.75 -10.81
N HIS A 19 4.02 7.79 -10.47
CA HIS A 19 4.13 6.53 -11.19
C HIS A 19 4.39 5.36 -10.24
N ALA A 20 3.66 4.27 -10.44
CA ALA A 20 3.95 2.97 -9.84
C ALA A 20 3.64 1.87 -10.87
N HIS A 21 4.63 1.03 -11.18
CA HIS A 21 4.40 -0.14 -12.01
C HIS A 21 3.61 -1.20 -11.21
N PRO A 22 2.65 -1.93 -11.81
CA PRO A 22 1.86 -2.94 -11.08
C PRO A 22 2.71 -3.98 -10.33
N THR A 23 3.82 -4.42 -10.94
CA THR A 23 4.77 -5.34 -10.30
C THR A 23 5.42 -4.72 -9.06
N THR A 24 5.77 -3.44 -9.09
CA THR A 24 6.32 -2.73 -7.92
C THR A 24 5.30 -2.68 -6.80
N VAL A 25 4.02 -2.43 -7.12
CA VAL A 25 2.93 -2.43 -6.13
C VAL A 25 2.83 -3.79 -5.45
N LEU A 26 2.73 -4.86 -6.23
CA LEU A 26 2.59 -6.20 -5.69
C LEU A 26 3.83 -6.65 -4.89
N ASN A 27 5.03 -6.42 -5.41
CA ASN A 27 6.27 -6.76 -4.72
C ASN A 27 6.40 -6.03 -3.39
N THR A 28 6.03 -4.74 -3.34
CA THR A 28 6.06 -3.96 -2.10
C THR A 28 5.13 -4.54 -1.03
N LEU A 29 3.94 -5.03 -1.43
CA LEU A 29 2.99 -5.66 -0.50
C LEU A 29 3.46 -7.03 -0.03
N ILE A 30 4.07 -7.83 -0.92
CA ILE A 30 4.70 -9.11 -0.57
C ILE A 30 5.87 -8.89 0.40
N GLU A 31 6.73 -7.91 0.14
CA GLU A 31 7.84 -7.55 1.03
C GLU A 31 7.33 -7.10 2.41
N ALA A 32 6.25 -6.31 2.44
CA ALA A 32 5.60 -5.91 3.69
C ALA A 32 5.07 -7.11 4.48
N GLU A 33 4.42 -8.05 3.81
CA GLU A 33 3.97 -9.29 4.44
C GLU A 33 5.15 -10.14 4.93
N ASN A 34 6.19 -10.32 4.13
CA ASN A 34 7.36 -11.10 4.51
C ASN A 34 8.08 -10.50 5.73
N ALA A 35 8.09 -9.17 5.85
CA ALA A 35 8.77 -8.47 6.93
C ALA A 35 8.05 -8.53 8.29
N GLY A 36 6.71 -8.72 8.30
CA GLY A 36 5.95 -8.65 9.56
C GLY A 36 4.52 -9.15 9.45
N GLY A 37 4.27 -10.10 8.56
CA GLY A 37 2.98 -10.70 8.25
C GLY A 37 1.93 -9.71 7.72
N LEU A 38 0.71 -10.22 7.58
CA LEU A 38 -0.46 -9.41 7.19
C LEU A 38 -0.74 -8.24 8.16
N GLY A 39 -0.22 -8.28 9.40
CA GLY A 39 -0.30 -7.16 10.34
C GLY A 39 0.40 -5.90 9.82
N THR A 40 1.52 -6.07 9.11
CA THR A 40 2.26 -4.97 8.48
C THR A 40 1.49 -4.41 7.29
N VAL A 41 0.93 -5.27 6.44
CA VAL A 41 0.07 -4.86 5.31
C VAL A 41 -1.17 -4.09 5.80
N ARG A 42 -1.81 -4.54 6.89
CA ARG A 42 -2.92 -3.80 7.53
C ARG A 42 -2.49 -2.44 8.07
N ARG A 43 -1.24 -2.28 8.53
CA ARG A 43 -0.74 -0.97 8.97
C ARG A 43 -0.54 -0.03 7.78
N ILE A 44 -0.07 -0.54 6.65
CA ILE A 44 0.00 0.21 5.38
C ILE A 44 -1.39 0.65 4.94
N GLU A 45 -2.38 -0.25 4.96
CA GLU A 45 -3.78 0.08 4.63
C GLU A 45 -4.31 1.23 5.49
N ARG A 46 -4.08 1.18 6.82
CA ARG A 46 -4.50 2.25 7.74
C ARG A 46 -3.82 3.58 7.45
N GLN A 47 -2.53 3.57 7.09
CA GLN A 47 -1.82 4.81 6.72
C GLN A 47 -2.37 5.40 5.42
N LEU A 48 -2.61 4.55 4.42
CA LEU A 48 -3.17 4.95 3.14
C LEU A 48 -4.62 5.43 3.26
N SER A 49 -5.44 4.82 4.13
CA SER A 49 -6.84 5.24 4.34
C SER A 49 -6.97 6.63 4.97
N MET A 50 -5.96 7.07 5.73
CA MET A 50 -5.85 8.46 6.21
C MET A 50 -5.24 9.39 5.15
N SER A 51 -4.23 8.93 4.42
CA SER A 51 -3.42 9.79 3.55
C SER A 51 -4.07 10.06 2.20
N ALA A 52 -4.71 9.06 1.58
CA ALA A 52 -5.39 9.21 0.28
C ALA A 52 -6.47 10.31 0.29
N PRO A 53 -7.44 10.34 1.23
CA PRO A 53 -8.42 11.42 1.28
C PRO A 53 -7.78 12.78 1.61
N ALA A 54 -6.73 12.81 2.45
CA ALA A 54 -6.02 14.05 2.76
C ALA A 54 -5.29 14.64 1.54
N LEU A 55 -4.70 13.80 0.69
CA LEU A 55 -4.08 14.22 -0.57
C LEU A 55 -5.13 14.70 -1.58
N ALA A 56 -6.27 14.00 -1.66
CA ALA A 56 -7.38 14.42 -2.51
C ALA A 56 -7.94 15.79 -2.08
N ALA A 57 -8.16 16.00 -0.78
CA ALA A 57 -8.66 17.27 -0.24
C ALA A 57 -7.72 18.46 -0.51
N ARG A 58 -6.41 18.20 -0.67
CA ARG A 58 -5.40 19.20 -1.01
C ARG A 58 -5.17 19.35 -2.52
N ALA A 59 -5.98 18.69 -3.35
CA ALA A 59 -5.81 18.63 -4.81
C ALA A 59 -4.39 18.21 -5.22
N HIS A 60 -3.78 17.28 -4.49
CA HIS A 60 -2.46 16.76 -4.85
C HIS A 60 -2.53 16.13 -6.26
N PRO A 61 -1.57 16.42 -7.16
CA PRO A 61 -1.64 16.03 -8.57
C PRO A 61 -1.75 14.51 -8.77
N HIS A 62 -1.21 13.73 -7.83
CA HIS A 62 -1.21 12.27 -7.89
C HIS A 62 -2.11 11.62 -6.81
N SER A 63 -3.13 12.33 -6.33
CA SER A 63 -4.10 11.78 -5.37
C SER A 63 -4.77 10.49 -5.86
N GLY A 64 -5.00 10.36 -7.17
CA GLY A 64 -5.49 9.12 -7.79
C GLY A 64 -4.56 7.92 -7.58
N LEU A 65 -3.23 8.12 -7.59
CA LEU A 65 -2.26 7.06 -7.35
C LEU A 65 -2.23 6.64 -5.88
N ALA A 66 -2.42 7.58 -4.94
CA ALA A 66 -2.58 7.24 -3.53
C ALA A 66 -3.84 6.38 -3.30
N GLN A 67 -4.94 6.69 -3.99
CA GLN A 67 -6.14 5.88 -3.96
C GLN A 67 -5.94 4.49 -4.59
N ALA A 68 -5.18 4.41 -5.68
CA ALA A 68 -4.83 3.14 -6.32
C ALA A 68 -4.01 2.24 -5.37
N TRP A 69 -3.03 2.79 -4.65
CA TRP A 69 -2.30 2.07 -3.61
C TRP A 69 -3.21 1.56 -2.49
N LEU A 70 -4.16 2.37 -2.02
CA LEU A 70 -5.14 1.95 -1.01
C LEU A 70 -5.98 0.77 -1.52
N ASN A 71 -6.47 0.86 -2.75
CA ASN A 71 -7.30 -0.18 -3.36
C ASN A 71 -6.50 -1.48 -3.58
N ALA A 72 -5.27 -1.39 -4.08
CA ALA A 72 -4.39 -2.54 -4.26
C ALA A 72 -4.06 -3.23 -2.93
N THR A 73 -3.78 -2.45 -1.88
CA THR A 73 -3.52 -2.98 -0.54
C THR A 73 -4.74 -3.75 0.01
N ARG A 74 -5.95 -3.23 -0.20
CA ARG A 74 -7.19 -3.91 0.21
C ARG A 74 -7.43 -5.18 -0.60
N ALA A 75 -7.24 -5.13 -1.91
CA ALA A 75 -7.37 -6.30 -2.78
C ALA A 75 -6.40 -7.42 -2.37
N TYR A 76 -5.14 -7.06 -2.06
CA TYR A 76 -4.15 -8.00 -1.55
C TYR A 76 -4.59 -8.66 -0.23
N LEU A 77 -5.08 -7.87 0.72
CA LEU A 77 -5.57 -8.39 2.00
C LEU A 77 -6.76 -9.34 1.84
N ILE A 78 -7.68 -9.05 0.90
CA ILE A 78 -8.81 -9.93 0.58
C ILE A 78 -8.30 -11.25 -0.01
N ALA A 79 -7.42 -11.19 -1.03
CA ALA A 79 -6.86 -12.38 -1.65
C ALA A 79 -6.13 -13.27 -0.64
N GLN A 80 -5.35 -12.69 0.28
CA GLN A 80 -4.67 -13.45 1.32
C GLN A 80 -5.64 -14.05 2.35
N ALA A 81 -6.77 -13.39 2.62
CA ALA A 81 -7.81 -13.95 3.47
C ALA A 81 -8.50 -15.15 2.81
N GLU A 82 -8.70 -15.11 1.49
CA GLU A 82 -9.26 -16.21 0.71
C GLU A 82 -8.30 -17.41 0.65
N LEU A 83 -7.01 -17.18 0.39
CA LEU A 83 -5.98 -18.23 0.38
C LEU A 83 -5.92 -18.98 1.72
N LYS A 84 -6.00 -18.27 2.85
CA LYS A 84 -6.00 -18.88 4.20
C LYS A 84 -7.26 -19.65 4.56
N ARG A 85 -8.36 -19.47 3.84
CA ARG A 85 -9.58 -20.26 4.04
C ARG A 85 -9.53 -21.61 3.32
N VAL A 86 -8.71 -21.70 2.28
CA VAL A 86 -8.58 -22.89 1.41
C VAL A 86 -7.39 -23.77 1.83
N ALA A 87 -6.39 -23.19 2.51
CA ALA A 87 -5.25 -23.89 3.09
C ALA A 87 -5.58 -24.53 4.46
#